data_AF-A0A8T3Y5E5-F1
#
_entry.id   AF-A0A8T3Y5E5-F1
#
_cell.length_a   1.000
_cell.length_b   1.000
_cell.length_c   1.000
_cell.angle_alpha   90.00
_cell.angle_beta   90.00
_cell.angle_gamma   90.00
#
_symmetry.space_group_name_H-M   'P 1'
#
loop_
_entity.id
_entity.type
_entity.pdbx_description
1 polymer ?
#
loop_
_entity_poly.entity_id
_entity_poly.type
_entity_poly.pdbx_seq_one_letter_code
_entity_poly.pdbx_strand_id
1 'polypeptide(L)'
;MHKNLKERIVGTAGSISGIAGILGSYQICHTVCLGIVALLGVLGVTIVGMPLAFLTNLAVPFWMLAVFLLSITVVLYFTKRCVSKRMIMLNTGIIIAGIPFRPVQPYAPVFWVIGGVIAGCAIILFILNNLKKK
;
A
#
# COMPACT_ATOMS: atom_id res chain seq x y z
N MET A 1 3.83 -17.43 -24.36
CA MET A 1 2.96 -17.64 -23.18
C MET A 1 3.30 -16.74 -21.97
N HIS A 2 4.31 -15.85 -22.03
CA HIS A 2 4.72 -15.00 -20.88
C HIS A 2 3.92 -13.69 -20.72
N LYS A 3 3.31 -13.16 -21.79
CA LYS A 3 2.64 -11.84 -21.78
C LYS A 3 1.33 -11.82 -20.98
N ASN A 4 0.50 -12.86 -21.13
CA ASN A 4 -0.80 -12.98 -20.45
C ASN A 4 -0.69 -13.10 -18.91
N LEU A 5 0.40 -13.69 -18.40
CA LEU A 5 0.61 -13.83 -16.96
C LEU A 5 0.90 -12.48 -16.30
N LYS A 6 1.66 -11.62 -16.98
CA LYS A 6 1.98 -10.26 -16.50
C LYS A 6 0.73 -9.39 -16.40
N GLU A 7 -0.14 -9.46 -17.40
CA GLU A 7 -1.42 -8.73 -17.42
C GLU A 7 -2.39 -9.23 -16.34
N ARG A 8 -2.45 -10.55 -16.10
CA ARG A 8 -3.21 -11.11 -14.99
C ARG A 8 -2.67 -10.68 -13.64
N ILE A 9 -1.36 -10.68 -13.41
CA ILE A 9 -0.77 -10.25 -12.12
C ILE A 9 -1.07 -8.76 -11.86
N VAL A 10 -0.96 -7.91 -12.87
CA VAL A 10 -1.30 -6.48 -12.77
C VAL A 10 -2.80 -6.28 -12.52
N GLY A 11 -3.67 -7.04 -13.20
CA GLY A 11 -5.12 -7.01 -12.96
C GLY A 11 -5.49 -7.50 -11.55
N THR A 12 -4.83 -8.55 -11.07
CA THR A 12 -5.08 -9.13 -9.73
C THR A 12 -4.55 -8.21 -8.63
N ALA A 13 -3.40 -7.56 -8.83
CA ALA A 13 -2.89 -6.53 -7.93
C ALA A 13 -3.86 -5.35 -7.79
N GLY A 14 -4.49 -4.93 -8.90
CA GLY A 14 -5.56 -3.93 -8.89
C GLY A 14 -6.79 -4.37 -8.09
N SER A 15 -7.18 -5.64 -8.18
CA SER A 15 -8.29 -6.21 -7.39
C SER A 15 -7.97 -6.30 -5.89
N ILE A 16 -6.72 -6.65 -5.53
CA ILE A 16 -6.27 -6.75 -4.13
C ILE A 16 -6.22 -5.36 -3.47
N SER A 17 -5.79 -4.32 -4.21
CA SER A 17 -5.90 -2.93 -3.77
C SER A 17 -7.36 -2.51 -3.54
N GLY A 18 -8.31 -3.05 -4.32
CA GLY A 18 -9.74 -2.82 -4.12
C GLY A 18 -10.28 -3.34 -2.78
N ILE A 19 -9.77 -4.48 -2.29
CA ILE A 19 -10.22 -5.09 -1.04
C ILE A 19 -9.62 -4.37 0.18
N ALA A 20 -8.41 -3.83 0.07
CA ALA A 20 -7.78 -3.03 1.12
C ALA A 20 -8.49 -1.68 1.38
N GLY A 21 -9.30 -1.19 0.42
CA GLY A 21 -10.07 0.05 0.53
C GLY A 21 -11.24 0.02 1.53
N ILE A 22 -11.61 -1.15 2.06
CA ILE A 22 -12.75 -1.32 2.98
C ILE A 22 -12.44 -0.80 4.40
N LEU A 23 -11.18 -0.47 4.71
CA LEU A 23 -10.76 0.00 6.03
C LEU A 23 -10.82 1.55 6.16
N GLY A 24 -12.02 2.10 5.97
CA GLY A 24 -12.63 3.24 6.70
C GLY A 24 -12.05 4.67 6.63
N SER A 25 -10.74 4.89 6.65
CA SER A 25 -10.16 6.26 6.73
C SER A 25 -9.37 6.68 5.48
N TYR A 26 -9.21 5.76 4.52
CA TYR A 26 -8.34 5.93 3.33
C TYR A 26 -9.09 6.24 2.03
N GLN A 27 -10.40 6.51 2.12
CA GLN A 27 -11.27 6.59 0.95
C GLN A 27 -10.93 7.80 0.06
N ILE A 28 -10.54 8.95 0.62
CA ILE A 28 -10.15 10.14 -0.16
C ILE A 28 -8.81 9.89 -0.88
N CYS A 29 -7.75 9.48 -0.18
CA CYS A 29 -6.45 9.25 -0.80
C CYS A 29 -6.47 8.09 -1.80
N HIS A 30 -7.20 7.01 -1.53
CA HIS A 30 -7.30 5.87 -2.43
C HIS A 30 -8.17 6.17 -3.66
N THR A 31 -9.28 6.89 -3.50
CA THR A 31 -10.13 7.28 -4.64
C THR A 31 -9.44 8.30 -5.53
N VAL A 32 -8.68 9.25 -4.95
CA VAL A 32 -7.84 10.18 -5.71
C VAL A 32 -6.71 9.46 -6.43
N CYS A 33 -5.99 8.55 -5.75
CA CYS A 33 -4.94 7.76 -6.41
C CYS A 33 -5.49 6.85 -7.51
N LEU A 34 -6.63 6.18 -7.30
CA LEU A 34 -7.30 5.37 -8.32
C LEU A 34 -7.81 6.23 -9.48
N GLY A 35 -8.36 7.41 -9.21
CA GLY A 35 -8.79 8.36 -10.24
C GLY A 35 -7.62 8.84 -11.11
N ILE A 36 -6.49 9.18 -10.48
CA ILE A 36 -5.26 9.55 -11.20
C ILE A 36 -4.71 8.37 -12.00
N VAL A 37 -4.67 7.17 -11.44
CA VAL A 37 -4.22 5.96 -12.17
C VAL A 37 -5.16 5.62 -13.32
N ALA A 38 -6.48 5.76 -13.16
CA ALA A 38 -7.45 5.55 -14.23
C ALA A 38 -7.30 6.60 -15.34
N LEU A 39 -7.15 7.87 -14.99
CA LEU A 39 -6.89 8.96 -15.94
C LEU A 39 -5.57 8.73 -16.70
N LEU A 40 -4.50 8.36 -16.00
CA LEU A 40 -3.22 8.00 -16.60
C LEU A 40 -3.30 6.73 -17.44
N GLY A 41 -4.18 5.78 -17.10
CA GLY A 41 -4.46 4.59 -17.92
C GLY A 41 -5.17 4.94 -19.23
N VAL A 42 -6.11 5.89 -19.19
CA VAL A 42 -6.79 6.42 -20.39
C VAL A 42 -5.83 7.20 -21.28
N LEU A 43 -4.92 7.98 -20.69
CA LEU A 43 -3.98 8.84 -21.43
C LEU A 43 -2.66 8.14 -21.83
N GLY A 44 -2.24 7.09 -21.12
CA GLY A 44 -0.86 6.59 -21.13
C GLY A 44 -0.64 5.17 -21.63
N VAL A 45 -1.69 4.39 -21.95
CA VAL A 45 -1.50 3.09 -22.62
C VAL A 45 -1.18 3.26 -24.12
N THR A 46 -1.36 4.46 -24.67
CA THR A 46 -1.12 4.76 -26.09
C THR A 46 0.21 5.46 -26.38
N ILE A 47 0.90 6.04 -25.39
CA ILE A 47 2.11 6.84 -25.60
C ILE A 47 3.21 6.42 -24.61
N VAL A 48 4.09 5.52 -25.06
CA VAL A 48 5.45 5.27 -24.54
C VAL A 48 5.57 4.67 -23.12
N GLY A 49 5.72 3.34 -23.06
CA GLY A 49 6.72 2.60 -22.26
C GLY A 49 6.75 2.67 -20.72
N MET A 50 6.57 3.82 -20.07
CA MET A 50 6.69 3.99 -18.61
C MET A 50 5.81 5.13 -18.07
N PRO A 51 4.47 4.99 -18.09
CA PRO A 51 3.53 5.99 -17.56
C PRO A 51 3.68 6.25 -16.05
N LEU A 52 4.35 5.37 -15.30
CA LEU A 52 4.56 5.48 -13.86
C LEU A 52 5.82 6.26 -13.45
N ALA A 53 6.67 6.70 -14.39
CA ALA A 53 7.90 7.42 -14.05
C ALA A 53 7.62 8.75 -13.32
N PHE A 54 6.52 9.43 -13.65
CA PHE A 54 6.08 10.65 -12.95
C PHE A 54 5.78 10.41 -11.45
N LEU A 55 5.23 9.25 -11.09
CA LEU A 55 4.95 8.92 -9.69
C LEU A 55 6.22 8.77 -8.85
N THR A 56 7.39 8.52 -9.46
CA THR A 56 8.64 8.36 -8.71
C THR A 56 9.10 9.65 -8.04
N ASN A 57 8.82 10.82 -8.63
CA ASN A 57 9.11 12.12 -8.01
C ASN A 57 8.13 12.44 -6.88
N LEU A 58 6.89 11.97 -6.98
CA LEU A 58 5.88 12.15 -5.94
C LEU A 58 5.92 11.05 -4.85
N ALA A 59 6.68 9.96 -5.06
CA ALA A 59 6.74 8.85 -4.12
C ALA A 59 7.22 9.29 -2.73
N VAL A 60 8.21 10.20 -2.67
CA VAL A 60 8.75 10.73 -1.41
C VAL A 60 7.70 11.53 -0.62
N PRO A 61 7.02 12.55 -1.17
CA PRO A 61 5.99 13.28 -0.43
C PRO A 61 4.80 12.38 -0.03
N PHE A 62 4.40 11.42 -0.87
CA PHE A 62 3.35 10.46 -0.48
C PHE A 62 3.79 9.55 0.67
N TRP A 63 5.03 9.09 0.68
CA TRP A 63 5.56 8.28 1.77
C TRP A 63 5.65 9.07 3.07
N MET A 64 6.10 10.32 3.02
CA MET A 64 6.12 11.22 4.19
C MET A 64 4.71 11.46 4.74
N LEU A 65 3.73 11.67 3.85
CA LEU A 65 2.33 11.80 4.25
C LEU A 65 1.80 10.52 4.90
N ALA A 66 2.15 9.35 4.37
CA ALA A 66 1.77 8.07 4.96
C ALA A 66 2.36 7.87 6.36
N VAL A 67 3.63 8.23 6.56
CA VAL A 67 4.28 8.21 7.89
C VAL A 67 3.60 9.17 8.86
N PHE A 68 3.27 10.39 8.41
CA PHE A 68 2.57 11.37 9.23
C PHE A 68 1.19 10.88 9.67
N LEU A 69 0.41 10.33 8.74
CA LEU A 69 -0.90 9.75 9.04
C LEU A 69 -0.78 8.53 9.96
N LEU A 70 0.20 7.65 9.75
CA LEU A 70 0.48 6.53 10.64
C LEU A 70 0.77 7.04 12.06
N SER A 71 1.59 8.09 12.19
CA SER A 71 1.90 8.71 13.49
C SER A 71 0.64 9.20 14.20
N ILE A 72 -0.27 9.88 13.49
CA ILE A 72 -1.57 10.30 14.04
C ILE A 72 -2.39 9.09 14.50
N THR A 73 -2.46 8.02 13.70
CA THR A 73 -3.21 6.82 14.10
C THR A 73 -2.61 6.14 15.33
N VAL A 74 -1.28 6.17 15.50
CA VAL A 74 -0.61 5.66 16.69
C VAL A 74 -0.94 6.53 17.92
N VAL A 75 -0.93 7.86 17.78
CA VAL A 75 -1.35 8.77 18.87
C VAL A 75 -2.81 8.55 19.25
N LEU A 76 -3.72 8.41 18.27
CA LEU A 76 -5.13 8.10 18.51
C LEU A 76 -5.33 6.72 19.16
N TYR A 77 -4.48 5.75 18.83
CA TYR A 77 -4.48 4.45 19.47
C TYR A 77 -4.11 4.54 20.95
N PHE A 78 -3.08 5.31 21.32
CA PHE A 78 -2.73 5.48 22.73
C PHE A 78 -3.72 6.34 23.51
N THR A 79 -4.28 7.39 22.90
CA THR A 79 -5.19 8.32 23.57
C THR A 79 -6.62 7.79 23.67
N LYS A 80 -7.16 7.19 22.61
CA LYS A 80 -8.57 6.79 22.50
C LYS A 80 -8.79 5.30 22.30
N ARG A 81 -7.75 4.52 21.97
CA ARG A 81 -7.83 3.08 21.65
C ARG A 81 -8.86 2.71 20.56
N CYS A 82 -9.27 3.66 19.73
CA CYS A 82 -10.27 3.45 18.68
C CYS A 82 -9.76 2.66 17.47
N VAL A 83 -8.44 2.47 17.35
CA VAL A 83 -7.80 1.84 16.19
C VAL A 83 -7.31 0.44 16.57
N SER A 84 -7.51 -0.55 15.70
CA SER A 84 -7.03 -1.90 15.98
C SER A 84 -5.50 -2.00 15.84
N LYS A 85 -4.86 -2.73 16.76
CA LYS A 85 -3.39 -2.99 16.71
C LYS A 85 -2.96 -3.62 15.38
N ARG A 86 -3.83 -4.46 14.80
CA ARG A 86 -3.58 -5.17 13.54
C ARG A 86 -3.53 -4.22 12.35
N MET A 87 -4.40 -3.20 12.33
CA MET A 87 -4.40 -2.17 11.30
C MET A 87 -3.12 -1.34 11.33
N ILE A 88 -2.64 -0.97 12.52
CA ILE A 88 -1.38 -0.24 12.68
C ILE A 88 -0.21 -1.11 12.19
N MET A 89 -0.14 -2.37 12.64
CA MET A 89 0.90 -3.31 12.23
C MET A 89 0.95 -3.51 10.71
N LEU A 90 -0.21 -3.65 10.06
CA LEU A 90 -0.30 -3.76 8.60
C LEU A 90 0.23 -2.51 7.90
N ASN A 91 -0.21 -1.32 8.30
CA ASN A 91 0.24 -0.06 7.71
C ASN A 91 1.74 0.18 7.93
N THR A 92 2.26 -0.16 9.11
CA THR A 92 3.70 -0.10 9.38
C THR A 92 4.49 -1.01 8.45
N GLY A 93 4.06 -2.27 8.26
CA GLY A 93 4.72 -3.19 7.34
C GLY A 93 4.74 -2.69 5.90
N ILE A 94 3.62 -2.14 5.42
CA ILE A 94 3.50 -1.59 4.06
C ILE A 94 4.41 -0.35 3.88
N ILE A 95 4.44 0.57 4.85
CA ILE A 95 5.28 1.78 4.79
C ILE A 95 6.77 1.41 4.77
N ILE A 96 7.17 0.41 5.56
CA ILE A 96 8.57 -0.09 5.57
C ILE A 96 8.91 -0.73 4.22
N ALA A 97 8.05 -1.57 3.66
CA ALA A 97 8.29 -2.19 2.37
C ALA A 97 8.32 -1.17 1.21
N GLY A 98 7.63 -0.05 1.35
CA GLY A 98 7.45 0.98 0.32
C GLY A 98 8.41 2.17 0.37
N ILE A 99 9.58 2.05 1.02
CA ILE A 99 10.52 3.17 1.18
C ILE A 99 11.07 3.68 -0.18
N PRO A 100 10.86 4.96 -0.55
CA PRO A 100 11.25 5.49 -1.86
C PRO A 100 12.64 6.16 -1.89
N PHE A 101 13.40 6.17 -0.79
CA PHE A 101 14.66 6.91 -0.71
C PHE A 101 15.78 6.28 -1.55
N ARG A 102 16.34 7.03 -2.52
CA ARG A 102 17.44 6.57 -3.37
C ARG A 102 18.69 6.08 -2.59
N PRO A 103 19.14 6.73 -1.50
CA PRO A 103 20.33 6.28 -0.77
C PRO A 103 20.18 4.89 -0.13
N VAL A 104 18.95 4.48 0.19
CA VAL A 104 18.68 3.19 0.86
C VAL A 104 18.15 2.12 -0.10
N GLN A 105 18.01 2.43 -1.40
CA GLN A 105 17.62 1.48 -2.44
C GLN A 105 18.51 0.22 -2.53
N PRO A 106 19.84 0.28 -2.30
CA PRO A 106 20.65 -0.95 -2.26
C PRO A 106 20.17 -1.97 -1.21
N TYR A 107 19.52 -1.48 -0.14
CA TYR A 107 18.93 -2.29 0.92
C TYR A 107 17.42 -2.53 0.73
N ALA A 108 16.84 -2.15 -0.41
CA ALA A 108 15.42 -2.35 -0.70
C ALA A 108 14.94 -3.80 -0.45
N PRO A 109 15.69 -4.86 -0.80
CA PRO A 109 15.27 -6.23 -0.50
C PRO A 109 15.07 -6.47 1.00
N VAL A 110 15.91 -5.88 1.86
CA VAL A 110 15.81 -6.00 3.31
C VAL A 110 14.52 -5.37 3.81
N PHE A 111 14.22 -4.16 3.35
CA PHE A 111 12.97 -3.47 3.69
C PHE A 111 11.72 -4.22 3.19
N TRP A 112 11.81 -4.81 2.00
CA TRP A 112 10.75 -5.65 1.44
C TRP A 112 10.50 -6.90 2.29
N VAL A 113 11.56 -7.59 2.71
CA VAL A 113 11.44 -8.78 3.56
C VAL A 113 10.87 -8.40 4.92
N ILE A 114 11.42 -7.39 5.58
CA ILE A 114 10.97 -6.96 6.92
C ILE A 114 9.52 -6.46 6.86
N GLY A 115 9.23 -5.51 5.96
CA GLY A 115 7.90 -4.94 5.81
C GLY A 115 6.87 -5.97 5.36
N GLY A 116 7.26 -6.86 4.44
CA GLY A 116 6.42 -7.95 3.93
C GLY A 116 6.09 -8.98 5.01
N VAL A 117 7.05 -9.37 5.85
CA VAL A 117 6.80 -10.29 6.98
C VAL A 117 5.84 -9.65 7.99
N ILE A 118 6.04 -8.39 8.35
CA ILE A 118 5.17 -7.66 9.28
C ILE A 118 3.74 -7.58 8.72
N ALA A 119 3.59 -7.16 7.46
CA ALA A 119 2.29 -7.07 6.79
C ALA A 119 1.61 -8.43 6.65
N GLY A 120 2.36 -9.46 6.25
CA GLY A 120 1.87 -10.84 6.14
C GLY A 120 1.37 -11.40 7.46
N CYS A 121 2.12 -11.21 8.55
CA CYS A 121 1.68 -11.58 9.89
C CYS A 121 0.39 -10.84 10.29
N ALA A 122 0.28 -9.54 9.99
CA ALA A 122 -0.92 -8.77 10.30
C ALA A 122 -2.16 -9.30 9.55
N ILE A 123 -2.03 -9.68 8.27
CA ILE A 123 -3.10 -10.27 7.46
C ILE A 123 -3.49 -11.65 8.00
N ILE A 124 -2.53 -12.52 8.29
CA ILE A 124 -2.79 -13.86 8.83
C ILE A 124 -3.55 -13.75 10.16
N LEU A 125 -3.11 -12.89 11.07
CA LEU A 125 -3.79 -12.64 12.34
C LEU A 125 -5.19 -12.05 12.15
N PHE A 126 -5.39 -11.22 11.13
CA PHE A 126 -6.71 -10.69 10.79
C PHE A 126 -7.66 -11.80 10.32
N ILE A 127 -7.21 -12.70 9.44
CA ILE A 127 -8.01 -13.81 8.93
C ILE A 127 -8.34 -14.81 10.05
N LEU A 128 -7.33 -15.28 10.79
CA LEU A 128 -7.51 -16.25 11.88
C LEU A 128 -8.53 -15.77 12.93
N ASN A 129 -8.50 -14.48 13.24
CA ASN A 129 -9.42 -13.90 14.20
C ASN A 129 -10.85 -13.71 13.66
N ASN A 130 -11.02 -13.55 12.35
CA ASN A 130 -12.35 -13.54 11.74
C ASN A 130 -12.93 -14.95 11.65
N LEU A 131 -12.09 -15.98 11.43
CA LEU A 131 -12.52 -17.37 11.44
C LEU A 131 -12.94 -17.85 12.82
N LYS A 132 -12.24 -17.43 13.89
CA LYS A 132 -12.60 -17.75 15.29
C LYS A 132 -13.87 -17.07 15.81
N LYS A 133 -14.39 -16.06 15.10
CA LYS A 133 -15.61 -15.32 15.48
C LYS A 133 -16.88 -15.92 14.88
N LYS A 134 -16.74 -16.88 13.96
CA LYS A 134 -17.81 -17.75 13.46
C LYS A 134 -17.87 -19.01 14.31
#